data_AF-A0A1E4ZQU0-F1
#
_entry.id   AF-A0A1E4ZQU0-F1
#
_cell.length_a   1.000
_cell.length_b   1.000
_cell.length_c   1.000
_cell.angle_alpha   90.00
_cell.angle_beta   90.00
_cell.angle_gamma   90.00
#
_symmetry.space_group_name_H-M   'P 1'
#
loop_
_entity.id
_entity.type
_entity.pdbx_description
1 polymer ?
#
loop_
_entity_poly.entity_id
_entity_poly.type
_entity_poly.pdbx_seq_one_letter_code
_entity_poly.pdbx_strand_id
1 'polypeptide(L)'
;MVDQNDLDADGQARFYAQIDLGICNSQFSSARSNNVTIRLIDVGEVSIVGGPTFNFCPGGFDILQSSVTDFRNDYQWFKDDVEIEGEISSTYTMPADNFEGEYTLRVTYSEDCEITTNPVTVINDGSSITTPLLENLIILPDQTLTLQITTNAPVEPASSTFQWFRDTSPLTGALLLTDPTVSIPVTNPGEYSITILADDSCSSMLDSKTDIYAPIGIGLTIGVSEDFDCEDETISLELQEMIGFTLAGSGAPPQIPLLEEQYDFFDFEWLIDGQPSGNTTTTLEIDVADTNAIYTLRADLKTGEFINVISNELSVDPIPDNITIDASSIVLPDNGQVTLTVVQNASFTYEWYIVVDGEEQLISGETGNTINVSEEGIYFVRISSGICTKDTPTVTIGNPPGVSEVIPNVINGTGDTNWTLPSDYTTSDVEVVIYSANGKVDFQKSGGYNEEWPSESASEARELLYYYIITKNSSVVRKGTITVMR
;
A
#
# COMPACT_ATOMS: atom_id res chain seq x y z
N MET A 1 5.28 -26.32 -48.04
CA MET A 1 6.17 -26.59 -46.90
C MET A 1 7.55 -26.33 -47.44
N VAL A 2 8.25 -25.35 -46.87
CA VAL A 2 9.64 -25.03 -47.25
C VAL A 2 10.54 -25.89 -46.38
N ASP A 3 11.52 -26.57 -46.97
CA ASP A 3 12.49 -27.38 -46.23
C ASP A 3 13.93 -26.88 -46.42
N GLN A 4 14.88 -27.47 -45.69
CA GLN A 4 16.27 -27.02 -45.66
C GLN A 4 16.95 -27.08 -47.05
N ASN A 5 16.43 -27.88 -47.99
CA ASN A 5 16.96 -27.97 -49.35
C ASN A 5 16.49 -26.82 -50.26
N ASP A 6 15.50 -26.02 -49.83
CA ASP A 6 15.02 -24.85 -50.56
C ASP A 6 15.88 -23.59 -50.30
N LEU A 7 16.83 -23.66 -49.34
CA LEU A 7 17.70 -22.56 -48.95
C LEU A 7 18.97 -22.47 -49.83
N ASP A 8 19.44 -21.26 -50.07
CA ASP A 8 20.73 -21.00 -50.71
C ASP A 8 21.92 -21.22 -49.76
N ALA A 9 23.13 -21.04 -50.26
CA ALA A 9 24.37 -21.23 -49.50
C ALA A 9 24.52 -20.27 -48.30
N ASP A 10 23.74 -19.18 -48.28
CA ASP A 10 23.69 -18.20 -47.19
C ASP A 10 22.51 -18.48 -46.22
N GLY A 11 21.83 -19.63 -46.38
CA GLY A 11 20.71 -20.05 -45.53
C GLY A 11 19.41 -19.28 -45.77
N GLN A 12 19.26 -18.65 -46.95
CA GLN A 12 18.08 -17.86 -47.31
C GLN A 12 17.29 -18.48 -48.45
N ALA A 13 15.97 -18.27 -48.47
CA ALA A 13 15.13 -18.57 -49.61
C ALA A 13 14.19 -17.41 -49.88
N ARG A 14 13.96 -17.08 -51.16
CA ARG A 14 13.00 -16.05 -51.58
C ARG A 14 11.88 -16.66 -52.39
N PHE A 15 10.66 -16.50 -51.89
CA PHE A 15 9.44 -16.98 -52.52
C PHE A 15 8.63 -15.80 -53.06
N TYR A 16 7.97 -16.01 -54.20
CA TYR A 16 6.93 -15.13 -54.71
C TYR A 16 5.88 -15.99 -55.41
N ALA A 17 4.61 -15.56 -55.34
CA ALA A 17 3.56 -16.15 -56.14
C ALA A 17 3.55 -15.51 -57.53
N GLN A 18 3.43 -16.32 -58.57
CA GLN A 18 3.23 -15.86 -59.94
C GLN A 18 1.89 -16.36 -60.44
N ILE A 19 1.01 -15.44 -60.80
CA ILE A 19 -0.30 -15.73 -61.39
C ILE A 19 -0.13 -15.72 -62.90
N ASP A 20 -0.43 -16.85 -63.54
CA ASP A 20 -0.60 -16.92 -64.99
C ASP A 20 -1.97 -16.35 -65.35
N LEU A 21 -1.98 -15.22 -66.05
CA LEU A 21 -3.21 -14.52 -66.44
C LEU A 21 -3.78 -15.06 -67.76
N GLY A 22 -3.15 -16.10 -68.32
CA GLY A 22 -3.54 -16.74 -69.56
C GLY A 22 -3.22 -15.91 -70.80
N ILE A 23 -3.30 -16.57 -71.95
CA ILE A 23 -2.97 -16.02 -73.28
C ILE A 23 -3.94 -14.93 -73.78
N CYS A 24 -5.02 -14.65 -73.04
CA CYS A 24 -6.04 -13.69 -73.45
C CYS A 24 -5.68 -12.22 -73.18
N ASN A 25 -4.53 -11.93 -72.54
CA ASN A 25 -4.00 -10.59 -72.35
C ASN A 25 -2.58 -10.49 -72.95
N SER A 26 -2.43 -9.73 -74.05
CA SER A 26 -1.14 -9.58 -74.76
C SER A 26 -0.20 -8.54 -74.15
N GLN A 27 -0.62 -7.85 -73.09
CA GLN A 27 0.15 -6.79 -72.42
C GLN A 27 0.72 -7.26 -71.07
N PHE A 28 0.04 -8.19 -70.38
CA PHE A 28 0.48 -8.76 -69.11
C PHE A 28 0.23 -10.27 -69.09
N SER A 29 1.29 -11.06 -69.32
CA SER A 29 1.21 -12.54 -69.35
C SER A 29 1.25 -13.17 -67.96
N SER A 30 1.71 -12.44 -66.95
CA SER A 30 1.70 -12.89 -65.56
C SER A 30 1.80 -11.72 -64.59
N ALA A 31 1.23 -11.88 -63.39
CA ALA A 31 1.44 -10.96 -62.27
C ALA A 31 2.30 -11.65 -61.19
N ARG A 32 3.18 -10.90 -60.52
CA ARG A 32 3.99 -11.39 -59.40
C ARG A 32 3.55 -10.71 -58.11
N SER A 33 3.56 -11.46 -57.01
CA SER A 33 3.40 -10.90 -55.66
C SER A 33 4.67 -10.18 -55.21
N ASN A 34 4.64 -9.62 -53.99
CA ASN A 34 5.85 -9.29 -53.25
C ASN A 34 6.70 -10.55 -52.99
N ASN A 35 7.98 -10.33 -52.72
CA ASN A 35 8.87 -11.39 -52.25
C ASN A 35 8.65 -11.63 -50.74
N VAL A 36 8.71 -12.89 -50.35
CA VAL A 36 8.81 -13.35 -48.97
C VAL A 36 10.18 -14.00 -48.82
N THR A 37 11.02 -13.48 -47.93
CA THR A 37 12.32 -14.06 -47.64
C THR A 37 12.23 -14.87 -46.36
N ILE A 38 12.67 -16.12 -46.42
CA ILE A 38 12.87 -16.99 -45.26
C ILE A 38 14.37 -17.07 -45.01
N ARG A 39 14.79 -16.98 -43.75
CA ARG A 39 16.18 -17.15 -43.33
C ARG A 39 16.24 -18.19 -42.22
N LEU A 40 17.12 -19.17 -42.37
CA LEU A 40 17.42 -20.11 -41.29
C LEU A 40 18.38 -19.43 -40.31
N ILE A 41 18.08 -19.57 -39.02
CA ILE A 41 18.90 -19.05 -37.94
C ILE A 41 19.47 -20.25 -37.18
N ASP A 42 20.80 -20.30 -37.07
CA ASP A 42 21.45 -21.27 -36.21
C ASP A 42 21.41 -20.76 -34.78
N VAL A 43 20.66 -21.46 -33.93
CA VAL A 43 20.56 -21.15 -32.49
C VAL A 43 21.91 -21.19 -31.78
N GLY A 44 22.88 -21.96 -32.29
CA GLY A 44 24.22 -22.04 -31.74
C GLY A 44 25.11 -20.83 -32.05
N GLU A 45 24.73 -19.99 -33.02
CA GLU A 45 25.48 -18.78 -33.37
C GLU A 45 25.05 -17.56 -32.53
N VAL A 46 23.84 -17.57 -31.95
CA VAL A 46 23.35 -16.47 -31.10
C VAL A 46 23.94 -16.61 -29.70
N SER A 47 24.89 -15.74 -29.40
CA SER A 47 25.64 -15.71 -28.14
C SER A 47 25.95 -14.29 -27.68
N ILE A 48 26.32 -14.15 -26.41
CA ILE A 48 26.99 -12.96 -25.88
C ILE A 48 28.48 -13.09 -26.20
N VAL A 49 29.05 -12.08 -26.84
CA VAL A 49 30.44 -12.07 -27.32
C VAL A 49 31.40 -11.93 -26.14
N GLY A 50 32.38 -12.83 -26.05
CA GLY A 50 33.48 -12.73 -25.08
C GLY A 50 33.73 -13.99 -24.27
N GLY A 51 32.77 -14.93 -24.25
CA GLY A 51 32.92 -16.24 -23.60
C GLY A 51 31.86 -16.49 -22.51
N PRO A 52 31.98 -17.61 -21.77
CA PRO A 52 31.00 -17.98 -20.73
C PRO A 52 31.20 -17.23 -19.42
N THR A 53 32.34 -16.55 -19.23
CA THR A 53 32.66 -15.84 -17.98
C THR A 53 33.36 -14.53 -18.29
N PHE A 54 32.93 -13.47 -17.63
CA PHE A 54 33.51 -12.13 -17.68
C PHE A 54 33.93 -11.72 -16.28
N ASN A 55 35.12 -11.15 -16.16
CA ASN A 55 35.62 -10.59 -14.90
C ASN A 55 35.74 -9.09 -15.10
N PHE A 56 34.99 -8.32 -14.30
CA PHE A 56 34.93 -6.87 -14.40
C PHE A 56 35.27 -6.22 -13.07
N CYS A 57 35.67 -4.95 -13.15
CA CYS A 57 36.02 -4.13 -12.01
C CYS A 57 34.94 -3.06 -11.77
N PRO A 58 34.60 -2.74 -10.51
CA PRO A 58 33.65 -1.68 -10.20
C PRO A 58 34.05 -0.33 -10.78
N GLY A 59 33.06 0.45 -11.20
CA GLY A 59 33.26 1.76 -11.83
C GLY A 59 33.84 1.74 -13.25
N GLY A 60 34.07 0.55 -13.82
CA GLY A 60 34.46 0.36 -15.22
C GLY A 60 33.32 0.67 -16.20
N PHE A 61 33.67 0.96 -17.45
CA PHE A 61 32.70 1.02 -18.57
C PHE A 61 32.72 -0.31 -19.33
N ASP A 62 32.20 -1.35 -18.68
CA ASP A 62 32.11 -2.69 -19.26
C ASP A 62 30.80 -2.88 -20.03
N ILE A 63 30.87 -3.59 -21.16
CA ILE A 63 29.74 -3.78 -22.08
C ILE A 63 29.63 -5.25 -22.44
N LEU A 64 28.43 -5.81 -22.31
CA LEU A 64 28.08 -7.06 -22.97
C LEU A 64 27.54 -6.77 -24.37
N GLN A 65 27.93 -7.61 -25.34
CA GLN A 65 27.56 -7.43 -26.73
C GLN A 65 26.94 -8.70 -27.30
N SER A 66 25.81 -8.57 -27.99
CA SER A 66 25.24 -9.63 -28.80
C SER A 66 26.11 -9.90 -30.02
N SER A 67 26.30 -11.18 -30.36
CA SER A 67 26.84 -11.62 -31.65
C SER A 67 25.98 -11.19 -32.84
N VAL A 68 24.71 -10.84 -32.61
CA VAL A 68 23.77 -10.37 -33.62
C VAL A 68 23.46 -8.89 -33.38
N THR A 69 23.74 -8.03 -34.36
CA THR A 69 23.64 -6.56 -34.22
C THR A 69 22.71 -5.90 -35.26
N ASP A 70 21.74 -6.66 -35.79
CA ASP A 70 20.80 -6.17 -36.78
C ASP A 70 19.65 -5.39 -36.13
N PHE A 71 19.47 -4.13 -36.52
CA PHE A 71 18.45 -3.23 -35.97
C PHE A 71 17.00 -3.68 -36.20
N ARG A 72 16.78 -4.69 -37.04
CA ARG A 72 15.45 -5.25 -37.33
C ARG A 72 14.99 -6.28 -36.30
N ASN A 73 15.90 -6.74 -35.45
CA ASN A 73 15.58 -7.68 -34.38
C ASN A 73 15.29 -6.91 -33.09
N ASP A 74 14.42 -7.46 -32.26
CA ASP A 74 14.21 -6.96 -30.91
C ASP A 74 15.14 -7.69 -29.94
N TYR A 75 15.69 -6.95 -29.00
CA TYR A 75 16.61 -7.44 -27.98
C TYR A 75 15.98 -7.24 -26.61
N GLN A 76 16.26 -8.15 -25.69
CA GLN A 76 15.94 -7.97 -24.28
C GLN A 76 16.99 -8.67 -23.42
N TRP A 77 17.65 -7.91 -22.55
CA TRP A 77 18.63 -8.45 -21.59
C TRP A 77 17.95 -8.92 -20.31
N PHE A 78 18.55 -9.95 -19.70
CA PHE A 78 18.13 -10.51 -18.43
C PHE A 78 19.34 -10.65 -17.51
N LYS A 79 19.11 -10.40 -16.22
CA LYS A 79 20.04 -10.70 -15.12
C LYS A 79 19.35 -11.67 -14.18
N ASP A 80 19.98 -12.80 -13.90
CA ASP A 80 19.47 -13.84 -12.99
C ASP A 80 18.01 -14.23 -13.30
N ASP A 81 17.73 -14.47 -14.59
CA ASP A 81 16.40 -14.75 -15.17
C ASP A 81 15.35 -13.64 -15.04
N VAL A 82 15.71 -12.46 -14.55
CA VAL A 82 14.85 -11.27 -14.45
C VAL A 82 15.15 -10.31 -15.59
N GLU A 83 14.09 -9.81 -16.22
CA GLU A 83 14.19 -8.83 -17.29
C GLU A 83 14.81 -7.52 -16.77
N ILE A 84 15.85 -7.03 -17.46
CA ILE A 84 16.41 -5.71 -17.18
C ILE A 84 15.60 -4.68 -17.96
N GLU A 85 14.74 -3.96 -17.25
CA GLU A 85 13.76 -3.05 -17.86
C GLU A 85 14.46 -2.00 -18.74
N GLY A 86 13.99 -1.88 -20.00
CA GLY A 86 14.48 -0.88 -20.95
C GLY A 86 15.77 -1.25 -21.70
N GLU A 87 16.42 -2.36 -21.34
CA GLU A 87 17.64 -2.82 -22.01
C GLU A 87 17.32 -3.61 -23.27
N ILE A 88 17.04 -2.87 -24.35
CA ILE A 88 16.57 -3.38 -25.65
C ILE A 88 17.57 -3.19 -26.80
N SER A 89 18.83 -2.90 -26.47
CA SER A 89 19.90 -2.73 -27.46
C SER A 89 20.66 -4.03 -27.69
N SER A 90 21.31 -4.17 -28.84
CA SER A 90 22.24 -5.29 -29.12
C SER A 90 23.49 -5.29 -28.20
N THR A 91 23.66 -4.24 -27.40
CA THR A 91 24.70 -4.10 -26.38
C THR A 91 24.07 -3.67 -25.07
N TYR A 92 24.60 -4.15 -23.95
CA TYR A 92 24.21 -3.73 -22.61
C TYR A 92 25.43 -3.16 -21.88
N THR A 93 25.32 -1.92 -21.42
CA THR A 93 26.37 -1.28 -20.60
C THR A 93 26.12 -1.66 -19.15
N MET A 94 27.12 -2.24 -18.50
CA MET A 94 27.02 -2.67 -17.11
C MET A 94 26.88 -1.48 -16.16
N PRO A 95 26.09 -1.62 -15.07
CA PRO A 95 26.08 -0.63 -14.01
C PRO A 95 27.44 -0.60 -13.31
N ALA A 96 27.75 0.52 -12.65
CA ALA A 96 29.03 0.70 -11.96
C ALA A 96 29.23 -0.28 -10.79
N ASP A 97 28.12 -0.74 -10.19
CA ASP A 97 28.06 -1.62 -9.02
C ASP A 97 26.91 -2.64 -9.19
N ASN A 98 26.94 -3.72 -8.39
CA ASN A 98 25.94 -4.80 -8.42
C ASN A 98 25.74 -5.38 -9.84
N PHE A 99 26.80 -5.46 -10.62
CA PHE A 99 26.80 -6.00 -11.98
C PHE A 99 27.10 -7.50 -12.01
N GLU A 100 27.59 -8.09 -10.93
CA GLU A 100 27.81 -9.54 -10.84
C GLU A 100 26.49 -10.31 -10.95
N GLY A 101 26.52 -11.46 -11.61
CA GLY A 101 25.34 -12.30 -11.84
C GLY A 101 25.40 -13.09 -13.14
N GLU A 102 24.33 -13.82 -13.46
CA GLU A 102 24.19 -14.52 -14.73
C GLU A 102 23.37 -13.70 -15.73
N TYR A 103 23.90 -13.52 -16.94
CA TYR A 103 23.25 -12.73 -17.98
C TYR A 103 22.83 -13.60 -19.16
N THR A 104 21.60 -13.38 -19.62
CA THR A 104 21.12 -13.93 -20.89
C THR A 104 20.56 -12.81 -21.76
N LEU A 105 20.51 -13.07 -23.06
CA LEU A 105 19.93 -12.16 -24.05
C LEU A 105 18.86 -12.93 -24.83
N ARG A 106 17.65 -12.38 -24.89
CA ARG A 106 16.62 -12.81 -25.84
C ARG A 106 16.70 -11.96 -27.10
N VAL A 107 16.78 -12.61 -28.25
CA VAL A 107 16.71 -11.98 -29.58
C VAL A 107 15.46 -12.48 -30.29
N THR A 108 14.58 -11.55 -30.66
CA THR A 108 13.32 -11.84 -31.38
C THR A 108 13.46 -11.41 -32.83
N TYR A 109 13.28 -12.36 -33.75
CA TYR A 109 13.37 -12.14 -35.19
C TYR A 109 11.98 -11.97 -35.83
N SER A 110 10.95 -12.55 -35.20
CA SER A 110 9.53 -12.45 -35.55
C SER A 110 8.68 -13.00 -34.39
N GLU A 111 7.35 -12.82 -34.44
CA GLU A 111 6.42 -13.30 -33.40
C GLU A 111 6.59 -14.78 -33.01
N ASP A 112 6.94 -15.65 -33.97
CA ASP A 112 7.13 -17.09 -33.73
C ASP A 112 8.62 -17.53 -33.69
N CYS A 113 9.56 -16.59 -33.63
CA CYS A 113 11.00 -16.89 -33.68
C CYS A 113 11.79 -16.03 -32.69
N GLU A 114 11.96 -16.58 -31.49
CA GLU A 114 12.77 -16.03 -30.41
C GLU A 114 13.88 -17.02 -30.02
N ILE A 115 15.05 -16.48 -29.73
CA ILE A 115 16.22 -17.26 -29.27
C ILE A 115 16.77 -16.58 -28.03
N THR A 116 16.90 -17.34 -26.94
CA THR A 116 17.62 -16.93 -25.75
C THR A 116 19.03 -17.52 -25.79
N THR A 117 20.04 -16.70 -25.55
CA THR A 117 21.45 -17.14 -25.49
C THR A 117 21.66 -18.10 -24.31
N ASN A 118 22.74 -18.89 -24.37
CA ASN A 118 23.27 -19.51 -23.15
C ASN A 118 23.66 -18.43 -22.13
N PRO A 119 23.54 -18.70 -20.81
CA PRO A 119 23.95 -17.75 -19.78
C PRO A 119 25.46 -17.53 -19.82
N VAL A 120 25.86 -16.28 -19.51
CA VAL A 120 27.24 -15.92 -19.21
C VAL A 120 27.33 -15.42 -17.78
N THR A 121 28.36 -15.82 -17.07
CA THR A 121 28.60 -15.38 -15.68
C THR A 121 29.44 -14.11 -15.69
N VAL A 122 29.00 -13.07 -15.01
CA VAL A 122 29.79 -11.86 -14.75
C VAL A 122 30.23 -11.89 -13.29
N ILE A 123 31.53 -11.77 -13.07
CA ILE A 123 32.19 -11.81 -11.77
C ILE A 123 32.75 -10.42 -11.49
N ASN A 124 32.55 -9.95 -10.26
CA ASN A 124 33.21 -8.77 -9.73
C ASN A 124 34.58 -9.17 -9.15
N ASP A 125 35.65 -8.74 -9.80
CA ASP A 125 37.04 -8.98 -9.39
C ASP A 125 37.58 -7.92 -8.41
N GLY A 126 36.79 -6.88 -8.16
CA GLY A 126 37.13 -5.79 -7.26
C GLY A 126 36.56 -5.97 -5.85
N SER A 127 37.00 -5.10 -4.97
CA SER A 127 36.54 -5.02 -3.59
C SER A 127 35.52 -3.90 -3.43
N SER A 128 34.78 -3.94 -2.32
CA SER A 128 33.82 -2.94 -1.91
C SER A 128 33.80 -2.79 -0.38
N ILE A 129 33.28 -1.67 0.09
CA ILE A 129 32.94 -1.48 1.50
C ILE A 129 31.56 -2.10 1.69
N THR A 130 31.49 -3.18 2.47
CA THR A 130 30.26 -3.95 2.71
C THR A 130 29.40 -3.31 3.79
N THR A 131 30.02 -2.57 4.71
CA THR A 131 29.34 -1.77 5.74
C THR A 131 30.01 -0.40 5.78
N PRO A 132 29.43 0.64 5.14
CA PRO A 132 29.99 1.98 5.16
C PRO A 132 29.77 2.67 6.51
N LEU A 133 30.39 3.83 6.67
CA LEU A 133 30.11 4.72 7.79
C LEU A 133 28.65 5.16 7.71
N LEU A 134 27.99 5.27 8.86
CA LEU A 134 26.69 5.91 8.96
C LEU A 134 26.80 7.37 8.51
N GLU A 135 25.83 7.86 7.75
CA GLU A 135 25.76 9.27 7.39
C GLU A 135 25.31 10.12 8.59
N ASN A 136 25.89 11.32 8.72
CA ASN A 136 25.47 12.34 9.69
C ASN A 136 25.34 11.84 11.14
N LEU A 137 26.34 12.10 11.97
CA LEU A 137 26.32 11.73 13.39
C LEU A 137 26.34 12.96 14.30
N ILE A 138 25.75 12.82 15.48
CA ILE A 138 25.90 13.76 16.58
C ILE A 138 27.00 13.27 17.51
N ILE A 139 27.95 14.14 17.87
CA ILE A 139 28.87 13.90 18.97
C ILE A 139 28.51 14.80 20.16
N LEU A 140 28.22 14.18 21.30
CA LEU A 140 27.92 14.87 22.54
C LEU A 140 29.21 15.39 23.22
N PRO A 141 29.12 16.42 24.09
CA PRO A 141 30.24 16.85 24.92
C PRO A 141 30.92 15.67 25.64
N ASP A 142 32.26 15.67 25.63
CA ASP A 142 33.13 14.62 26.21
C ASP A 142 32.91 13.18 25.70
N GLN A 143 32.07 12.98 24.68
CA GLN A 143 31.86 11.68 24.06
C GLN A 143 33.07 11.28 23.18
N THR A 144 33.37 9.98 23.17
CA THR A 144 34.18 9.35 22.14
C THR A 144 33.27 8.47 21.28
N LEU A 145 33.11 8.81 20.00
CA LEU A 145 32.43 7.95 19.03
C LEU A 145 33.43 6.97 18.42
N THR A 146 32.99 5.75 18.12
CA THR A 146 33.80 4.79 17.37
C THR A 146 33.25 4.68 15.96
N LEU A 147 33.99 5.22 14.99
CA LEU A 147 33.68 5.03 13.57
C LEU A 147 34.16 3.65 13.15
N GLN A 148 33.35 2.90 12.41
CA GLN A 148 33.67 1.56 11.97
C GLN A 148 33.16 1.32 10.56
N ILE A 149 33.96 0.62 9.75
CA ILE A 149 33.53 0.08 8.47
C ILE A 149 33.88 -1.40 8.39
N THR A 150 33.22 -2.12 7.48
CA THR A 150 33.61 -3.47 7.07
C THR A 150 33.78 -3.50 5.55
N THR A 151 34.78 -4.22 5.06
CA THR A 151 35.10 -4.38 3.63
C THR A 151 35.41 -5.84 3.30
N ASN A 152 35.25 -6.21 2.03
CA ASN A 152 35.74 -7.49 1.50
C ASN A 152 37.17 -7.40 0.91
N ALA A 153 37.85 -6.26 1.07
CA ALA A 153 39.22 -6.09 0.59
C ALA A 153 40.16 -7.15 1.20
N PRO A 154 41.09 -7.73 0.42
CA PRO A 154 41.97 -8.81 0.89
C PRO A 154 42.88 -8.39 2.06
N VAL A 155 42.94 -9.16 3.16
CA VAL A 155 43.69 -8.81 4.39
C VAL A 155 45.06 -9.49 4.53
N GLU A 156 45.17 -10.78 4.21
CA GLU A 156 46.42 -11.56 4.20
C GLU A 156 46.22 -12.76 3.27
N PRO A 157 47.23 -13.19 2.46
CA PRO A 157 48.59 -12.67 2.33
C PRO A 157 48.70 -11.39 1.47
N ALA A 158 47.56 -10.80 1.12
CA ALA A 158 47.48 -9.55 0.38
C ALA A 158 47.90 -8.35 1.25
N SER A 159 48.28 -7.26 0.60
CA SER A 159 48.89 -6.07 1.22
C SER A 159 47.99 -4.84 1.19
N SER A 160 46.66 -5.04 1.25
CA SER A 160 45.70 -3.93 1.28
C SER A 160 46.03 -2.96 2.41
N THR A 161 45.83 -1.67 2.15
CA THR A 161 46.08 -0.63 3.14
C THR A 161 44.87 0.26 3.30
N PHE A 162 44.75 0.91 4.47
CA PHE A 162 43.73 1.91 4.72
C PHE A 162 44.32 3.11 5.45
N GLN A 163 43.64 4.25 5.32
CA GLN A 163 44.01 5.48 6.00
C GLN A 163 42.77 6.28 6.39
N TRP A 164 42.74 6.75 7.63
CA TRP A 164 41.67 7.62 8.13
C TRP A 164 42.05 9.09 7.98
N PHE A 165 41.05 9.90 7.65
CA PHE A 165 41.16 11.35 7.49
C PHE A 165 40.08 12.04 8.31
N ARG A 166 40.40 13.26 8.74
CA ARG A 166 39.45 14.25 9.20
C ARG A 166 39.60 15.48 8.32
N ASP A 167 38.49 15.90 7.74
CA ASP A 167 38.41 16.84 6.64
C ASP A 167 39.33 16.36 5.51
N THR A 168 40.47 17.02 5.29
CA THR A 168 41.49 16.60 4.33
C THR A 168 42.80 16.17 4.99
N SER A 169 42.85 16.13 6.32
CA SER A 169 44.08 15.88 7.08
C SER A 169 44.12 14.41 7.53
N PRO A 170 45.22 13.68 7.28
CA PRO A 170 45.33 12.30 7.71
C PRO A 170 45.39 12.21 9.24
N LEU A 171 44.51 11.41 9.84
CA LEU A 171 44.52 11.08 11.27
C LEU A 171 45.55 9.98 11.56
N THR A 172 45.68 9.04 10.63
CA THR A 172 46.66 7.96 10.68
C THR A 172 47.59 8.05 9.48
N GLY A 173 48.76 7.39 9.55
CA GLY A 173 49.44 6.99 8.31
C GLY A 173 48.66 5.88 7.59
N ALA A 174 49.17 5.43 6.43
CA ALA A 174 48.68 4.22 5.81
C ALA A 174 48.99 3.01 6.73
N LEU A 175 47.95 2.25 7.07
CA LEU A 175 48.01 1.05 7.90
C LEU A 175 47.70 -0.17 7.04
N LEU A 176 48.27 -1.33 7.38
CA LEU A 176 47.91 -2.59 6.73
C LEU A 176 46.54 -3.05 7.22
N LEU A 177 45.71 -3.51 6.28
CA LEU A 177 44.41 -4.08 6.55
C LEU A 177 44.60 -5.54 6.99
N THR A 178 44.62 -5.81 8.30
CA THR A 178 44.78 -7.17 8.83
C THR A 178 43.45 -7.83 9.22
N ASP A 179 42.38 -7.04 9.31
CA ASP A 179 41.01 -7.46 9.63
C ASP A 179 40.06 -6.78 8.63
N PRO A 180 39.03 -7.47 8.11
CA PRO A 180 38.03 -6.87 7.23
C PRO A 180 37.22 -5.73 7.90
N THR A 181 37.21 -5.67 9.24
CA THR A 181 36.58 -4.61 10.01
C THR A 181 37.63 -3.72 10.65
N VAL A 182 37.54 -2.41 10.41
CA VAL A 182 38.46 -1.41 10.98
C VAL A 182 37.68 -0.29 11.64
N SER A 183 38.24 0.25 12.71
CA SER A 183 37.60 1.32 13.47
C SER A 183 38.59 2.38 13.96
N ILE A 184 38.05 3.57 14.25
CA ILE A 184 38.80 4.69 14.85
C ILE A 184 37.95 5.42 15.88
N PRO A 185 38.47 5.66 17.10
CA PRO A 185 37.81 6.53 18.07
C PRO A 185 37.99 8.00 17.69
N VAL A 186 36.92 8.79 17.78
CA VAL A 186 36.90 10.21 17.44
C VAL A 186 36.18 11.02 18.51
N THR A 187 36.65 12.25 18.78
CA THR A 187 36.18 13.10 19.88
C THR A 187 35.81 14.51 19.46
N ASN A 188 35.79 14.79 18.15
CA ASN A 188 35.50 16.13 17.66
C ASN A 188 34.57 16.09 16.43
N PRO A 189 33.79 17.17 16.20
CA PRO A 189 33.06 17.36 14.95
C PRO A 189 34.00 17.52 13.73
N GLY A 190 33.52 17.18 12.54
CA GLY A 190 34.23 17.31 11.27
C GLY A 190 33.75 16.30 10.24
N GLU A 191 34.23 16.42 9.00
CA GLU A 191 34.04 15.37 7.99
C GLU A 191 35.08 14.28 8.27
N TYR A 192 34.67 13.02 8.40
CA TYR A 192 35.57 11.89 8.58
C TYR A 192 35.48 10.98 7.37
N SER A 193 36.63 10.52 6.89
CA SER A 193 36.67 9.57 5.78
C SER A 193 37.73 8.52 5.98
N ILE A 194 37.53 7.39 5.31
CA ILE A 194 38.51 6.32 5.19
C ILE A 194 38.69 6.02 3.71
N THR A 195 39.95 5.93 3.30
CA THR A 195 40.34 5.42 1.98
C THR A 195 41.02 4.07 2.15
N ILE A 196 40.59 3.07 1.38
CA ILE A 196 41.19 1.73 1.32
C ILE A 196 41.77 1.53 -0.07
N LEU A 197 43.04 1.12 -0.12
CA LEU A 197 43.69 0.64 -1.32
C LEU A 197 43.73 -0.89 -1.23
N ALA A 198 42.82 -1.55 -1.95
CA ALA A 198 42.73 -3.00 -1.98
C ALA A 198 43.81 -3.60 -2.86
N ASP A 199 44.47 -4.65 -2.36
CA ASP A 199 45.38 -5.49 -3.12
C ASP A 199 44.59 -6.64 -3.77
N ASP A 200 43.76 -6.25 -4.74
CA ASP A 200 42.95 -7.13 -5.59
C ASP A 200 43.29 -6.94 -7.08
N SER A 201 42.67 -7.73 -7.95
CA SER A 201 42.90 -7.67 -9.41
C SER A 201 42.60 -6.30 -10.01
N CYS A 202 41.72 -5.53 -9.39
CA CYS A 202 41.26 -4.22 -9.86
C CYS A 202 42.06 -3.06 -9.25
N SER A 203 42.92 -3.33 -8.26
CA SER A 203 43.55 -2.30 -7.42
C SER A 203 42.51 -1.32 -6.88
N SER A 204 41.39 -1.85 -6.37
CA SER A 204 40.23 -1.06 -6.00
C SER A 204 40.57 0.03 -4.97
N MET A 205 40.13 1.26 -5.25
CA MET A 205 40.19 2.38 -4.32
C MET A 205 38.80 2.60 -3.75
N LEU A 206 38.65 2.37 -2.46
CA LEU A 206 37.35 2.42 -1.76
C LEU A 206 37.34 3.60 -0.81
N ASP A 207 36.25 4.36 -0.82
CA ASP A 207 36.07 5.51 0.06
C ASP A 207 34.74 5.42 0.79
N SER A 208 34.75 5.73 2.09
CA SER A 208 33.55 5.96 2.87
C SER A 208 33.72 7.21 3.71
N LYS A 209 32.65 7.98 3.89
CA LYS A 209 32.68 9.23 4.64
C LYS A 209 31.45 9.41 5.53
N THR A 210 31.60 10.23 6.56
CA THR A 210 30.52 10.66 7.44
C THR A 210 30.81 12.08 7.94
N ASP A 211 29.77 12.85 8.18
CA ASP A 211 29.87 14.15 8.82
C ASP A 211 29.45 14.05 10.28
N ILE A 212 30.30 14.53 11.19
CA ILE A 212 30.02 14.54 12.63
C ILE A 212 29.79 15.98 13.08
N TYR A 213 28.67 16.23 13.74
CA TYR A 213 28.26 17.55 14.21
C TYR A 213 28.15 17.61 15.73
N ALA A 214 28.42 18.80 16.29
CA ALA A 214 28.03 19.10 17.66
C ALA A 214 26.59 19.65 17.66
N PRO A 215 25.73 19.21 18.58
CA PRO A 215 24.37 19.73 18.68
C PRO A 215 24.37 21.13 19.31
N ILE A 216 23.41 21.96 18.91
CA ILE A 216 23.09 23.24 19.58
C ILE A 216 21.90 23.12 20.54
N GLY A 217 21.24 21.96 20.53
CA GLY A 217 20.14 21.60 21.42
C GLY A 217 19.83 20.12 21.26
N ILE A 218 19.09 19.58 22.22
CA ILE A 218 18.60 18.20 22.20
C ILE A 218 17.07 18.24 22.18
N GLY A 219 16.47 17.38 21.37
CA GLY A 219 15.04 17.09 21.35
C GLY A 219 14.78 15.69 21.89
N LEU A 220 13.60 15.53 22.49
CA LEU A 220 13.17 14.31 23.15
C LEU A 220 11.72 14.04 22.76
N THR A 221 11.40 12.82 22.36
CA THR A 221 10.04 12.40 22.04
C THR A 221 9.68 11.17 22.85
N ILE A 222 8.54 11.24 23.53
CA ILE A 222 7.92 10.11 24.24
C ILE A 222 6.62 9.71 23.57
N GLY A 223 6.24 8.45 23.76
CA GLY A 223 4.96 7.91 23.34
C GLY A 223 4.56 6.71 24.17
N VAL A 224 3.48 6.05 23.76
CA VAL A 224 3.14 4.71 24.25
C VAL A 224 4.05 3.69 23.56
N SER A 225 4.31 2.58 24.25
CA SER A 225 5.07 1.47 23.69
C SER A 225 4.38 0.91 22.45
N GLU A 226 5.15 0.47 21.46
CA GLU A 226 4.62 -0.11 20.22
C GLU A 226 3.78 -1.38 20.46
N ASP A 227 4.00 -2.06 21.59
CA ASP A 227 3.29 -3.27 21.99
C ASP A 227 1.95 -2.99 22.72
N PHE A 228 1.60 -1.73 22.96
CA PHE A 228 0.40 -1.36 23.73
C PHE A 228 -0.91 -1.64 22.98
N ASP A 229 -1.85 -2.34 23.63
CA ASP A 229 -3.22 -2.56 23.15
C ASP A 229 -4.23 -1.75 23.99
N CYS A 230 -5.32 -1.30 23.36
CA CYS A 230 -6.41 -0.56 24.01
C CYS A 230 -7.07 -1.33 25.16
N GLU A 231 -6.99 -2.67 25.13
CA GLU A 231 -7.58 -3.56 26.13
C GLU A 231 -6.65 -3.84 27.31
N ASP A 232 -5.42 -3.31 27.29
CA ASP A 232 -4.46 -3.51 28.37
C ASP A 232 -4.88 -2.76 29.65
N GLU A 233 -4.73 -3.43 30.79
CA GLU A 233 -5.01 -2.85 32.11
C GLU A 233 -3.92 -1.87 32.56
N THR A 234 -2.77 -1.85 31.88
CA THR A 234 -1.61 -0.99 32.17
C THR A 234 -1.10 -0.38 30.88
N ILE A 235 -0.62 0.86 30.95
CA ILE A 235 -0.07 1.57 29.81
C ILE A 235 1.43 1.73 30.04
N SER A 236 2.23 1.29 29.07
CA SER A 236 3.69 1.49 29.09
C SER A 236 4.04 2.71 28.26
N LEU A 237 4.57 3.73 28.91
CA LEU A 237 5.13 4.91 28.24
C LEU A 237 6.63 4.72 28.04
N GLU A 238 7.17 5.18 26.92
CA GLU A 238 8.59 5.05 26.62
C GLU A 238 9.17 6.25 25.88
N LEU A 239 10.49 6.42 26.02
CA LEU A 239 11.31 7.25 25.17
C LEU A 239 11.38 6.62 23.77
N GLN A 240 10.82 7.31 22.77
CA GLN A 240 10.84 6.87 21.38
C GLN A 240 12.08 7.36 20.63
N GLU A 241 12.46 8.63 20.83
CA GLU A 241 13.57 9.23 20.07
C GLU A 241 14.27 10.35 20.84
N MET A 242 15.58 10.44 20.68
CA MET A 242 16.35 11.66 20.96
C MET A 242 17.01 12.18 19.68
N ILE A 243 16.94 13.49 19.47
CA ILE A 243 17.53 14.17 18.32
C ILE A 243 18.48 15.28 18.74
N GLY A 244 19.54 15.49 17.98
CA GLY A 244 20.41 16.66 18.08
C GLY A 244 19.99 17.71 17.07
N PHE A 245 19.68 18.92 17.53
CA PHE A 245 19.45 20.06 16.65
C PHE A 245 20.80 20.63 16.18
N THR A 246 20.91 20.89 14.89
CA THR A 246 22.13 21.47 14.31
C THR A 246 21.95 22.95 13.97
N LEU A 247 23.07 23.67 13.83
CA LEU A 247 23.03 25.09 13.51
C LEU A 247 22.61 25.33 12.06
N ALA A 248 21.57 26.14 11.85
CA ALA A 248 21.12 26.54 10.52
C ALA A 248 22.26 27.20 9.72
N GLY A 249 22.48 26.71 8.49
CA GLY A 249 23.55 27.19 7.60
C GLY A 249 24.93 26.55 7.83
N SER A 250 25.04 25.56 8.72
CA SER A 250 26.27 24.78 8.94
C SER A 250 26.58 23.75 7.84
N GLY A 251 25.59 23.45 6.98
CA GLY A 251 25.66 22.35 6.01
C GLY A 251 25.05 21.04 6.53
N ALA A 252 24.76 20.94 7.82
CA ALA A 252 24.13 19.77 8.44
C ALA A 252 22.61 19.71 8.17
N PRO A 253 22.01 18.50 8.16
CA PRO A 253 20.56 18.33 8.35
C PRO A 253 20.11 19.00 9.66
N PRO A 254 18.92 19.64 9.71
CA PRO A 254 18.48 20.43 10.86
C PRO A 254 18.32 19.63 12.16
N GLN A 255 18.06 18.32 12.03
CA GLN A 255 17.90 17.36 13.11
C GLN A 255 18.60 16.08 12.70
N ILE A 256 19.34 15.48 13.63
CA ILE A 256 20.02 14.21 13.43
C ILE A 256 19.70 13.34 14.66
N PRO A 257 19.16 12.11 14.48
CA PRO A 257 18.93 11.19 15.57
C PRO A 257 20.21 10.86 16.33
N LEU A 258 20.11 10.74 17.66
CA LEU A 258 21.17 10.18 18.48
C LEU A 258 21.15 8.65 18.37
N LEU A 259 22.32 8.03 18.44
CA LEU A 259 22.44 6.58 18.59
C LEU A 259 21.95 6.17 19.99
N GLU A 260 21.38 4.98 20.13
CA GLU A 260 20.86 4.48 21.42
C GLU A 260 21.93 4.47 22.53
N GLU A 261 23.18 4.12 22.19
CA GLU A 261 24.31 4.17 23.13
C GLU A 261 24.59 5.57 23.69
N GLN A 262 24.10 6.62 23.03
CA GLN A 262 24.22 8.00 23.51
C GLN A 262 23.22 8.32 24.62
N TYR A 263 22.17 7.51 24.81
CA TYR A 263 21.17 7.77 25.84
C TYR A 263 21.77 7.57 27.24
N ASP A 264 22.80 6.72 27.36
CA ASP A 264 23.57 6.52 28.59
C ASP A 264 24.31 7.78 29.08
N PHE A 265 24.43 8.83 28.25
CA PHE A 265 25.02 10.11 28.65
C PHE A 265 24.03 11.04 29.37
N PHE A 266 22.74 10.68 29.42
CA PHE A 266 21.69 11.48 30.05
C PHE A 266 21.25 10.86 31.38
N ASP A 267 20.87 11.72 32.31
CA ASP A 267 20.06 11.37 33.47
C ASP A 267 18.60 11.72 33.16
N PHE A 268 17.71 10.75 33.31
CA PHE A 268 16.28 10.91 33.01
C PHE A 268 15.45 11.07 34.28
N GLU A 269 14.34 11.80 34.21
CA GLU A 269 13.32 11.83 35.24
C GLU A 269 11.93 12.08 34.65
N TRP A 270 10.98 11.20 34.94
CA TRP A 270 9.58 11.41 34.57
C TRP A 270 8.93 12.50 35.41
N LEU A 271 8.19 13.38 34.74
CA LEU A 271 7.39 14.45 35.32
C LEU A 271 5.91 14.16 35.09
N ILE A 272 5.12 14.20 36.15
CA ILE A 272 3.67 14.01 36.15
C ILE A 272 3.03 15.35 36.55
N ASP A 273 2.22 15.94 35.67
CA ASP A 273 1.68 17.30 35.82
C ASP A 273 2.77 18.33 36.14
N GLY A 274 3.94 18.16 35.52
CA GLY A 274 5.13 18.99 35.71
C GLY A 274 5.86 18.79 37.05
N GLN A 275 5.46 17.81 37.88
CA GLN A 275 6.15 17.47 39.13
C GLN A 275 7.03 16.21 38.98
N PRO A 276 8.25 16.20 39.56
CA PRO A 276 9.12 15.01 39.57
C PRO A 276 8.45 13.78 40.20
N SER A 277 8.42 12.67 39.47
CA SER A 277 7.93 11.39 39.99
C SER A 277 8.99 10.62 40.78
N GLY A 278 10.28 10.92 40.55
CA GLY A 278 11.42 10.15 41.05
C GLY A 278 11.74 8.89 40.23
N ASN A 279 10.99 8.60 39.16
CA ASN A 279 11.33 7.54 38.23
C ASN A 279 12.36 8.04 37.20
N THR A 280 13.51 7.37 37.12
CA THR A 280 14.64 7.72 36.26
C THR A 280 14.89 6.75 35.10
N THR A 281 13.96 5.83 34.81
CA THR A 281 14.04 4.95 33.65
C THR A 281 13.54 5.65 32.39
N THR A 282 13.89 5.11 31.22
CA THR A 282 13.38 5.57 29.91
C THR A 282 11.98 5.06 29.61
N THR A 283 11.44 4.19 30.47
CA THR A 283 10.06 3.68 30.42
C THR A 283 9.31 4.02 31.70
N LEU A 284 7.99 4.06 31.65
CA LEU A 284 7.10 4.26 32.80
C LEU A 284 5.81 3.46 32.62
N GLU A 285 5.57 2.51 33.51
CA GLU A 285 4.30 1.80 33.61
C GLU A 285 3.30 2.63 34.43
N ILE A 286 2.09 2.82 33.91
CA ILE A 286 0.99 3.52 34.59
C ILE A 286 -0.27 2.66 34.60
N ASP A 287 -1.08 2.82 35.66
CA ASP A 287 -2.40 2.19 35.77
C ASP A 287 -3.44 3.03 35.01
N VAL A 288 -4.33 2.39 34.26
CA VAL A 288 -5.46 3.05 33.56
C VAL A 288 -6.44 3.76 34.50
N ALA A 289 -6.34 3.55 35.82
CA ALA A 289 -7.10 4.28 36.82
C ALA A 289 -6.51 5.67 37.17
N ASP A 290 -5.22 5.92 36.89
CA ASP A 290 -4.51 7.16 37.22
C ASP A 290 -4.63 8.23 36.12
N THR A 291 -5.83 8.37 35.54
CA THR A 291 -6.03 9.10 34.29
C THR A 291 -6.29 10.59 34.49
N ASN A 292 -5.98 11.38 33.46
CA ASN A 292 -5.98 12.87 33.39
C ASN A 292 -4.67 13.57 33.80
N ALA A 293 -3.57 12.85 33.97
CA ALA A 293 -2.26 13.48 34.12
C ALA A 293 -1.61 13.78 32.76
N ILE A 294 -0.75 14.79 32.74
CA ILE A 294 0.15 15.09 31.62
C ILE A 294 1.54 14.54 31.97
N TYR A 295 2.02 13.63 31.14
CA TYR A 295 3.33 13.01 31.27
C TYR A 295 4.34 13.72 30.37
N THR A 296 5.52 14.00 30.93
CA THR A 296 6.69 14.43 30.18
C THR A 296 7.92 13.73 30.75
N LEU A 297 8.93 13.51 29.91
CA LEU A 297 10.23 13.02 30.35
C LEU A 297 11.22 14.18 30.34
N ARG A 298 11.96 14.35 31.44
CA ARG A 298 13.10 15.28 31.50
C ARG A 298 14.38 14.51 31.27
N ALA A 299 15.27 15.05 30.44
CA ALA A 299 16.63 14.58 30.26
C ALA A 299 17.63 15.69 30.62
N ASP A 300 18.65 15.33 31.38
CA ASP A 300 19.78 16.17 31.75
C ASP A 300 21.07 15.50 31.25
N LEU A 301 21.80 16.13 30.33
CA LEU A 301 23.11 15.63 29.91
C LEU A 301 24.07 15.70 31.10
N LYS A 302 24.75 14.59 31.41
CA LYS A 302 25.60 14.43 32.62
C LYS A 302 26.75 15.45 32.72
N THR A 303 27.19 16.00 31.60
CA THR A 303 28.25 17.02 31.53
C THR A 303 27.74 18.43 31.84
N GLY A 304 26.43 18.67 31.77
CA GLY A 304 25.75 19.88 32.22
C GLY A 304 25.43 20.93 31.15
N GLU A 305 25.77 20.71 29.87
CA GLU A 305 25.49 21.66 28.77
C GLU A 305 24.01 21.69 28.37
N PHE A 306 23.35 20.53 28.32
CA PHE A 306 21.94 20.39 27.97
C PHE A 306 21.17 19.88 29.18
N ILE A 307 20.66 20.81 29.97
CA ILE A 307 19.86 20.51 31.16
C ILE A 307 18.41 20.90 30.94
N ASN A 308 17.51 20.21 31.62
CA ASN A 308 16.07 20.41 31.59
C ASN A 308 15.51 20.34 30.15
N VAL A 309 15.98 19.35 29.38
CA VAL A 309 15.41 19.00 28.08
C VAL A 309 14.11 18.26 28.36
N ILE A 310 12.98 18.80 27.91
CA ILE A 310 11.65 18.25 28.17
C ILE A 310 11.09 17.68 26.87
N SER A 311 10.47 16.51 26.94
CA SER A 311 9.78 15.88 25.82
C SER A 311 8.53 16.65 25.38
N ASN A 312 7.86 16.16 24.34
CA ASN A 312 6.44 16.45 24.12
C ASN A 312 5.59 16.08 25.35
N GLU A 313 4.45 16.76 25.49
CA GLU A 313 3.41 16.40 26.45
C GLU A 313 2.63 15.19 25.93
N LEU A 314 2.44 14.19 26.78
CA LEU A 314 1.61 13.04 26.51
C LEU A 314 0.48 12.98 27.54
N SER A 315 -0.77 13.11 27.06
CA SER A 315 -1.96 12.96 27.89
C SER A 315 -2.51 11.56 27.72
N VAL A 316 -2.81 10.91 28.84
CA VAL A 316 -3.34 9.55 28.87
C VAL A 316 -4.80 9.60 29.29
N ASP A 317 -5.68 9.35 28.33
CA ASP A 317 -7.12 9.28 28.49
C ASP A 317 -7.63 8.01 27.79
N PRO A 318 -7.70 6.86 28.48
CA PRO A 318 -8.06 5.59 27.88
C PRO A 318 -9.52 5.58 27.45
N ILE A 319 -9.80 4.94 26.31
CA ILE A 319 -11.17 4.79 25.80
C ILE A 319 -11.87 3.70 26.62
N PRO A 320 -13.02 3.97 27.28
CA PRO A 320 -13.73 2.96 28.06
C PRO A 320 -14.21 1.76 27.22
N ASP A 321 -14.14 0.55 27.79
CA ASP A 321 -14.49 -0.68 27.06
C ASP A 321 -15.94 -0.79 26.63
N ASN A 322 -16.84 -0.13 27.35
CA ASN A 322 -18.28 -0.24 27.16
C ASN A 322 -18.87 0.95 26.39
N ILE A 323 -18.07 1.61 25.56
CA ILE A 323 -18.55 2.73 24.75
C ILE A 323 -19.59 2.25 23.73
N THR A 324 -20.77 2.87 23.75
CA THR A 324 -21.90 2.50 22.91
C THR A 324 -22.54 3.76 22.32
N ILE A 325 -23.17 3.60 21.16
CA ILE A 325 -23.94 4.66 20.52
C ILE A 325 -25.33 4.72 21.14
N ASP A 326 -25.70 5.88 21.67
CA ASP A 326 -27.06 6.22 22.05
C ASP A 326 -27.79 6.84 20.85
N ALA A 327 -28.78 6.12 20.33
CA ALA A 327 -29.61 6.58 19.23
C ALA A 327 -30.92 7.16 19.77
N SER A 328 -31.28 8.38 19.36
CA SER A 328 -32.54 9.01 19.75
C SER A 328 -33.78 8.18 19.37
N SER A 329 -33.65 7.35 18.34
CA SER A 329 -34.62 6.36 17.87
C SER A 329 -33.90 5.34 16.98
N ILE A 330 -34.27 4.07 17.03
CA ILE A 330 -33.79 3.08 16.04
C ILE A 330 -34.61 3.10 14.74
N VAL A 331 -35.78 3.73 14.77
CA VAL A 331 -36.69 3.89 13.62
C VAL A 331 -36.45 5.25 13.00
N LEU A 332 -36.23 5.28 11.68
CA LEU A 332 -36.08 6.51 10.91
C LEU A 332 -37.46 7.06 10.50
N PRO A 333 -37.87 8.27 10.96
CA PRO A 333 -39.14 8.87 10.55
C PRO A 333 -39.12 9.30 9.07
N ASP A 334 -40.29 9.31 8.42
CA ASP A 334 -40.42 9.81 7.05
C ASP A 334 -39.90 11.25 6.92
N ASN A 335 -38.86 11.45 6.11
CA ASN A 335 -38.14 12.73 5.97
C ASN A 335 -37.61 13.31 7.30
N GLY A 336 -37.41 12.46 8.31
CA GLY A 336 -36.86 12.81 9.61
C GLY A 336 -35.35 12.55 9.70
N GLN A 337 -34.80 12.83 10.88
CA GLN A 337 -33.44 12.50 11.25
C GLN A 337 -33.42 11.77 12.59
N VAL A 338 -32.44 10.90 12.76
CA VAL A 338 -32.08 10.29 14.04
C VAL A 338 -30.76 10.89 14.50
N THR A 339 -30.67 11.27 15.77
CA THR A 339 -29.41 11.71 16.36
C THR A 339 -28.71 10.50 16.97
N LEU A 340 -27.47 10.26 16.56
CA LEU A 340 -26.56 9.29 17.17
C LEU A 340 -25.58 10.04 18.05
N THR A 341 -25.39 9.58 19.28
CA THR A 341 -24.51 10.21 20.27
C THR A 341 -23.60 9.18 20.91
N VAL A 342 -22.34 9.53 21.11
CA VAL A 342 -21.43 8.82 22.02
C VAL A 342 -20.99 9.75 23.15
N VAL A 343 -20.38 9.16 24.19
CA VAL A 343 -19.85 9.93 25.31
C VAL A 343 -18.91 11.03 24.81
N GLN A 344 -19.12 12.25 25.31
CA GLN A 344 -18.26 13.37 24.98
C GLN A 344 -17.03 13.37 25.89
N ASN A 345 -15.87 13.30 25.28
CA ASN A 345 -14.59 13.59 25.92
C ASN A 345 -13.81 14.59 25.05
N ALA A 346 -13.17 15.58 25.70
CA ALA A 346 -12.39 16.63 25.05
C ALA A 346 -11.05 16.12 24.48
N SER A 347 -10.53 15.01 25.02
CA SER A 347 -9.29 14.37 24.56
C SER A 347 -9.52 13.45 23.36
N PHE A 348 -10.79 13.15 23.03
CA PHE A 348 -11.12 12.20 21.97
C PHE A 348 -11.44 12.90 20.65
N THR A 349 -11.05 12.25 19.56
CA THR A 349 -11.49 12.55 18.19
C THR A 349 -12.43 11.46 17.71
N TYR A 350 -13.36 11.82 16.81
CA TYR A 350 -14.45 10.94 16.36
C TYR A 350 -14.48 10.92 14.84
N GLU A 351 -14.62 9.73 14.27
CA GLU A 351 -14.87 9.53 12.85
C GLU A 351 -16.08 8.61 12.70
N TRP A 352 -17.14 9.09 12.05
CA TRP A 352 -18.37 8.32 11.88
C TRP A 352 -18.37 7.55 10.58
N TYR A 353 -18.85 6.31 10.64
CA TYR A 353 -18.90 5.40 9.50
C TYR A 353 -20.30 4.83 9.31
N ILE A 354 -20.65 4.61 8.03
CA ILE A 354 -21.80 3.80 7.61
C ILE A 354 -21.28 2.55 6.90
N VAL A 355 -21.88 1.39 7.18
CA VAL A 355 -21.57 0.14 6.49
C VAL A 355 -22.55 -0.06 5.34
N VAL A 356 -22.02 -0.07 4.12
CA VAL A 356 -22.78 -0.27 2.88
C VAL A 356 -22.25 -1.51 2.19
N ASP A 357 -23.11 -2.50 1.93
CA ASP A 357 -22.74 -3.78 1.30
C ASP A 357 -21.58 -4.53 1.98
N GLY A 358 -21.38 -4.28 3.28
CA GLY A 358 -20.30 -4.89 4.07
C GLY A 358 -18.98 -4.10 4.05
N GLU A 359 -18.92 -2.96 3.38
CA GLU A 359 -17.76 -2.06 3.38
C GLU A 359 -18.00 -0.84 4.28
N GLU A 360 -16.96 -0.43 5.01
CA GLU A 360 -16.95 0.77 5.86
C GLU A 360 -16.79 2.03 5.00
N GLN A 361 -17.69 2.99 5.14
CA GLN A 361 -17.62 4.28 4.45
C GLN A 361 -17.60 5.42 5.47
N LEU A 362 -16.55 6.24 5.41
CA LEU A 362 -16.40 7.43 6.25
C LEU A 362 -17.44 8.49 5.88
N ILE A 363 -18.17 8.98 6.89
CA ILE A 363 -19.09 10.12 6.78
C ILE A 363 -18.26 11.40 6.92
N SER A 364 -17.83 11.95 5.78
CA SER A 364 -16.89 13.06 5.75
C SER A 364 -17.42 14.33 6.43
N GLY A 365 -16.58 14.96 7.24
CA GLY A 365 -16.87 16.24 7.92
C GLY A 365 -17.50 16.10 9.31
N GLU A 366 -17.88 14.88 9.72
CA GLU A 366 -18.47 14.61 11.02
C GLU A 366 -17.39 14.22 12.04
N THR A 367 -16.89 15.21 12.80
CA THR A 367 -15.80 15.02 13.79
C THR A 367 -16.26 15.16 15.25
N GLY A 368 -17.56 15.33 15.48
CA GLY A 368 -18.13 15.49 16.81
C GLY A 368 -18.54 14.16 17.44
N ASN A 369 -18.86 14.18 18.73
CA ASN A 369 -19.41 13.03 19.44
C ASN A 369 -20.90 12.77 19.11
N THR A 370 -21.49 13.55 18.19
CA THR A 370 -22.88 13.43 17.74
C THR A 370 -22.99 13.62 16.24
N ILE A 371 -23.86 12.85 15.60
CA ILE A 371 -24.28 13.06 14.20
C ILE A 371 -25.80 12.98 14.05
N ASN A 372 -26.33 13.63 13.01
CA ASN A 372 -27.73 13.45 12.60
C ASN A 372 -27.77 12.68 11.28
N VAL A 373 -28.38 11.49 11.31
CA VAL A 373 -28.51 10.61 10.14
C VAL A 373 -29.92 10.66 9.58
N SER A 374 -30.04 10.68 8.25
CA SER A 374 -31.32 10.67 7.52
C SER A 374 -31.46 9.48 6.57
N GLU A 375 -30.55 8.51 6.65
CA GLU A 375 -30.52 7.33 5.80
C GLU A 375 -30.64 6.08 6.67
N GLU A 376 -31.23 5.03 6.13
CA GLU A 376 -31.25 3.72 6.78
C GLU A 376 -29.87 3.08 6.58
N GLY A 377 -29.31 2.48 7.63
CA GLY A 377 -27.96 1.96 7.58
C GLY A 377 -27.47 1.37 8.89
N ILE A 378 -26.30 0.76 8.82
CA ILE A 378 -25.56 0.28 9.98
C ILE A 378 -24.45 1.29 10.23
N TYR A 379 -24.41 1.89 11.41
CA TYR A 379 -23.50 2.95 11.78
C TYR A 379 -22.57 2.51 12.91
N PHE A 380 -21.34 2.99 12.89
CA PHE A 380 -20.45 2.97 14.05
C PHE A 380 -19.59 4.23 14.06
N VAL A 381 -18.91 4.48 15.18
CA VAL A 381 -17.93 5.55 15.28
C VAL A 381 -16.59 4.98 15.73
N ARG A 382 -15.53 5.43 15.08
CA ARG A 382 -14.15 5.19 15.46
C ARG A 382 -13.70 6.34 16.34
N ILE A 383 -13.23 6.02 17.54
CA ILE A 383 -12.83 6.99 18.55
C ILE A 383 -11.34 6.86 18.74
N SER A 384 -10.61 7.98 18.74
CA SER A 384 -9.18 7.99 19.03
C SER A 384 -8.87 8.96 20.16
N SER A 385 -8.10 8.49 21.16
CA SER A 385 -7.65 9.28 22.31
C SER A 385 -6.23 9.85 22.16
N GLY A 386 -5.62 9.68 20.97
CA GLY A 386 -4.22 10.04 20.71
C GLY A 386 -3.22 8.94 21.09
N ILE A 387 -3.55 8.08 22.05
CA ILE A 387 -2.74 6.89 22.41
C ILE A 387 -3.30 5.59 21.83
N CYS A 388 -4.59 5.57 21.49
CA CYS A 388 -5.28 4.36 21.07
C CYS A 388 -6.50 4.68 20.19
N THR A 389 -7.02 3.68 19.46
CA THR A 389 -8.18 3.85 18.57
C THR A 389 -9.12 2.65 18.70
N LYS A 390 -10.41 2.90 18.97
CA LYS A 390 -11.42 1.86 19.22
C LYS A 390 -12.72 2.15 18.46
N ASP A 391 -13.30 1.10 17.90
CA ASP A 391 -14.60 1.16 17.22
C ASP A 391 -15.72 0.80 18.20
N THR A 392 -16.79 1.59 18.19
CA THR A 392 -18.00 1.23 18.94
C THR A 392 -18.70 0.01 18.30
N PRO A 393 -19.48 -0.76 19.07
CA PRO A 393 -20.46 -1.68 18.49
C PRO A 393 -21.38 -0.95 17.49
N THR A 394 -21.76 -1.64 16.42
CA THR A 394 -22.64 -1.06 15.39
C THR A 394 -24.06 -0.83 15.89
N VAL A 395 -24.71 0.23 15.40
CA VAL A 395 -26.14 0.50 15.59
C VAL A 395 -26.85 0.48 14.23
N THR A 396 -27.99 -0.21 14.14
CA THR A 396 -28.79 -0.24 12.92
C THR A 396 -29.93 0.76 13.02
N ILE A 397 -29.96 1.73 12.11
CA ILE A 397 -31.06 2.68 11.95
C ILE A 397 -31.86 2.29 10.72
N GLY A 398 -33.17 2.09 10.90
CA GLY A 398 -34.05 1.78 9.79
C GLY A 398 -35.40 1.23 10.24
N ASN A 399 -36.34 1.19 9.31
CA ASN A 399 -37.61 0.54 9.56
C ASN A 399 -37.43 -0.99 9.58
N PRO A 400 -37.97 -1.72 10.57
CA PRO A 400 -37.98 -3.16 10.51
C PRO A 400 -38.68 -3.59 9.21
N PRO A 401 -38.20 -4.63 8.50
CA PRO A 401 -38.88 -5.11 7.29
C PRO A 401 -40.34 -5.38 7.64
N GLY A 402 -41.24 -4.67 6.96
CA GLY A 402 -42.68 -4.79 7.17
C GLY A 402 -43.06 -6.26 7.15
N VAL A 403 -43.67 -6.73 8.23
CA VAL A 403 -44.20 -8.09 8.36
C VAL A 403 -45.02 -8.36 7.10
N SER A 404 -44.70 -9.42 6.36
CA SER A 404 -45.37 -9.73 5.09
C SER A 404 -46.87 -9.97 5.36
N GLU A 405 -47.70 -8.94 5.15
CA GLU A 405 -49.14 -9.06 5.33
C GLU A 405 -49.74 -9.94 4.23
N VAL A 406 -50.41 -11.01 4.63
CA VAL A 406 -51.01 -11.98 3.71
C VAL A 406 -52.20 -11.33 3.02
N ILE A 407 -52.12 -11.20 1.69
CA ILE A 407 -53.26 -10.77 0.87
C ILE A 407 -54.15 -11.99 0.58
N PRO A 408 -55.44 -11.97 0.96
CA PRO A 408 -56.36 -13.05 0.63
C PRO A 408 -56.41 -13.30 -0.87
N ASN A 409 -56.39 -14.56 -1.30
CA ASN A 409 -56.42 -14.93 -2.73
C ASN A 409 -57.67 -15.75 -3.10
N VAL A 410 -58.65 -15.84 -2.20
CA VAL A 410 -59.91 -16.58 -2.40
C VAL A 410 -61.07 -15.76 -1.86
N ILE A 411 -62.14 -15.64 -2.64
CA ILE A 411 -63.46 -15.18 -2.18
C ILE A 411 -64.50 -16.27 -2.41
N ASN A 412 -65.52 -16.34 -1.55
CA ASN A 412 -66.60 -17.34 -1.65
C ASN A 412 -67.82 -16.75 -2.37
N GLY A 413 -68.66 -17.55 -3.04
CA GLY A 413 -69.72 -17.06 -3.94
C GLY A 413 -71.13 -16.96 -3.33
N THR A 414 -71.33 -17.38 -2.07
CA THR A 414 -72.66 -17.43 -1.43
C THR A 414 -72.66 -16.69 -0.08
N GLY A 415 -72.81 -15.37 -0.09
CA GLY A 415 -72.89 -14.51 1.10
C GLY A 415 -72.26 -13.12 0.88
N ASP A 416 -72.15 -12.29 1.92
CA ASP A 416 -71.42 -11.01 1.88
C ASP A 416 -69.91 -11.31 1.73
N THR A 417 -69.35 -11.06 0.54
CA THR A 417 -68.12 -11.72 0.04
C THR A 417 -67.12 -10.75 -0.55
N ASN A 418 -67.03 -9.54 0.03
CA ASN A 418 -66.06 -8.54 -0.41
C ASN A 418 -64.63 -9.04 -0.20
N TRP A 419 -63.79 -8.84 -1.20
CA TRP A 419 -62.36 -9.07 -1.07
C TRP A 419 -61.78 -8.01 -0.16
N THR A 420 -61.31 -8.42 1.01
CA THR A 420 -60.81 -7.53 2.07
C THR A 420 -59.29 -7.46 2.00
N LEU A 421 -58.74 -6.24 2.07
CA LEU A 421 -57.30 -6.03 2.15
C LEU A 421 -56.91 -5.54 3.56
N PRO A 422 -55.66 -5.81 4.01
CA PRO A 422 -55.12 -5.18 5.20
C PRO A 422 -55.24 -3.65 5.19
N SER A 423 -55.28 -3.04 6.37
CA SER A 423 -55.52 -1.60 6.55
C SER A 423 -54.52 -0.72 5.79
N ASP A 424 -53.29 -1.21 5.57
CA ASP A 424 -52.22 -0.51 4.86
C ASP A 424 -52.53 -0.22 3.38
N TYR A 425 -53.55 -0.87 2.82
CA TYR A 425 -54.03 -0.68 1.45
C TYR A 425 -55.27 0.22 1.35
N THR A 426 -55.77 0.75 2.47
CA THR A 426 -56.94 1.66 2.54
C THR A 426 -56.56 3.15 2.44
N THR A 427 -55.26 3.45 2.39
CA THR A 427 -54.73 4.82 2.40
C THR A 427 -54.78 5.48 1.02
N SER A 428 -54.79 6.81 1.00
CA SER A 428 -55.01 7.61 -0.22
C SER A 428 -53.92 7.45 -1.29
N ASP A 429 -52.74 6.96 -0.92
CA ASP A 429 -51.60 6.71 -1.81
C ASP A 429 -51.67 5.34 -2.52
N VAL A 430 -52.74 4.58 -2.30
CA VAL A 430 -52.93 3.22 -2.83
C VAL A 430 -53.87 3.22 -4.03
N GLU A 431 -53.48 2.45 -5.05
CA GLU A 431 -54.28 2.08 -6.21
C GLU A 431 -54.37 0.56 -6.32
N VAL A 432 -55.58 0.05 -6.55
CA VAL A 432 -55.87 -1.37 -6.79
C VAL A 432 -56.50 -1.52 -8.16
N VAL A 433 -55.90 -2.38 -8.99
CA VAL A 433 -56.45 -2.76 -10.30
C VAL A 433 -56.64 -4.27 -10.34
N ILE A 434 -57.85 -4.71 -10.63
CA ILE A 434 -58.23 -6.11 -10.80
C ILE A 434 -58.56 -6.34 -12.27
N TYR A 435 -58.02 -7.42 -12.83
CA TYR A 435 -58.18 -7.83 -14.21
C TYR A 435 -58.90 -9.17 -14.28
N SER A 436 -59.82 -9.30 -15.23
CA SER A 436 -60.38 -10.58 -15.69
C SER A 436 -59.28 -11.54 -16.16
N ALA A 437 -59.59 -12.83 -16.29
CA ALA A 437 -58.68 -13.85 -16.82
C ALA A 437 -58.22 -13.54 -18.26
N ASN A 438 -58.99 -12.73 -18.99
CA ASN A 438 -58.68 -12.28 -20.34
C ASN A 438 -57.84 -10.98 -20.39
N GLY A 439 -57.39 -10.48 -19.24
CA GLY A 439 -56.53 -9.28 -19.14
C GLY A 439 -57.28 -7.95 -19.31
N LYS A 440 -58.62 -7.95 -19.39
CA LYS A 440 -59.41 -6.72 -19.32
C LYS A 440 -59.55 -6.26 -17.87
N VAL A 441 -59.50 -4.94 -17.64
CA VAL A 441 -59.77 -4.34 -16.32
C VAL A 441 -61.19 -4.69 -15.90
N ASP A 442 -61.29 -5.34 -14.75
CA ASP A 442 -62.55 -5.71 -14.11
C ASP A 442 -62.95 -4.71 -13.02
N PHE A 443 -61.97 -4.17 -12.29
CA PHE A 443 -62.18 -3.15 -11.27
C PHE A 443 -60.92 -2.31 -11.12
N GLN A 444 -61.08 -1.01 -10.85
CA GLN A 444 -59.98 -0.11 -10.60
C GLN A 444 -60.40 0.95 -9.58
N LYS A 445 -59.58 1.11 -8.54
CA LYS A 445 -59.77 2.11 -7.49
C LYS A 445 -58.44 2.78 -7.17
N SER A 446 -58.43 4.11 -7.19
CA SER A 446 -57.33 4.93 -6.68
C SER A 446 -57.82 5.70 -5.44
N GLY A 447 -56.91 6.01 -4.52
CA GLY A 447 -57.25 6.77 -3.31
C GLY A 447 -57.60 5.89 -2.11
N GLY A 448 -57.14 4.65 -2.10
CA GLY A 448 -57.39 3.69 -1.03
C GLY A 448 -58.50 2.69 -1.37
N TYR A 449 -58.23 1.42 -1.12
CA TYR A 449 -59.20 0.35 -1.33
C TYR A 449 -60.17 0.26 -0.15
N ASN A 450 -61.47 0.17 -0.44
CA ASN A 450 -62.54 0.20 0.55
C ASN A 450 -63.56 -0.93 0.32
N GLU A 451 -63.06 -2.12 -0.04
CA GLU A 451 -63.86 -3.36 -0.11
C GLU A 451 -64.99 -3.35 -1.15
N GLU A 452 -64.84 -2.55 -2.21
CA GLU A 452 -65.84 -2.38 -3.29
C GLU A 452 -65.83 -3.52 -4.32
N TRP A 453 -64.88 -4.45 -4.26
CA TRP A 453 -64.87 -5.65 -5.10
C TRP A 453 -65.29 -6.88 -4.29
N PRO A 454 -66.20 -7.74 -4.78
CA PRO A 454 -66.68 -7.85 -6.16
C PRO A 454 -67.94 -7.06 -6.50
N SER A 455 -68.52 -6.28 -5.59
CA SER A 455 -69.81 -5.62 -5.82
C SER A 455 -69.80 -4.63 -7.00
N GLU A 456 -68.67 -3.98 -7.25
CA GLU A 456 -68.44 -3.08 -8.39
C GLU A 456 -67.65 -3.73 -9.55
N SER A 457 -67.55 -5.06 -9.58
CA SER A 457 -66.90 -5.81 -10.66
C SER A 457 -67.61 -5.59 -12.00
N ALA A 458 -66.86 -5.22 -13.05
CA ALA A 458 -67.40 -5.07 -14.40
C ALA A 458 -67.92 -6.38 -15.01
N SER A 459 -67.35 -7.52 -14.60
CA SER A 459 -67.81 -8.86 -14.99
C SER A 459 -68.80 -9.50 -14.01
N GLU A 460 -69.23 -8.75 -12.97
CA GLU A 460 -70.04 -9.24 -11.86
C GLU A 460 -69.39 -10.44 -11.13
N ALA A 461 -68.06 -10.46 -11.06
CA ALA A 461 -67.27 -11.58 -10.55
C ALA A 461 -67.67 -12.95 -11.13
N ARG A 462 -68.05 -13.01 -12.40
CA ARG A 462 -68.55 -14.24 -13.04
C ARG A 462 -67.47 -15.24 -13.43
N GLU A 463 -66.23 -14.80 -13.61
CA GLU A 463 -65.07 -15.66 -13.86
C GLU A 463 -64.54 -16.31 -12.58
N LEU A 464 -63.83 -17.44 -12.70
CA LEU A 464 -63.26 -18.16 -11.55
C LEU A 464 -61.93 -17.57 -11.07
N LEU A 465 -61.27 -16.76 -11.91
CA LEU A 465 -59.92 -16.28 -11.66
C LEU A 465 -59.79 -14.82 -12.11
N TYR A 466 -59.24 -14.00 -11.22
CA TYR A 466 -58.84 -12.62 -11.49
C TYR A 466 -57.38 -12.42 -11.10
N TYR A 467 -56.77 -11.40 -11.68
CA TYR A 467 -55.42 -10.94 -11.33
C TYR A 467 -55.50 -9.57 -10.70
N TYR A 468 -54.78 -9.32 -9.62
CA TYR A 468 -54.71 -7.99 -9.03
C TYR A 468 -53.31 -7.41 -9.09
N ILE A 469 -53.24 -6.09 -9.17
CA ILE A 469 -52.04 -5.28 -8.99
C ILE A 469 -52.37 -4.22 -7.95
N ILE A 470 -51.55 -4.11 -6.92
CA ILE A 470 -51.64 -3.05 -5.92
C ILE A 470 -50.39 -2.17 -6.05
N THR A 471 -50.62 -0.88 -6.21
CA THR A 471 -49.62 0.16 -6.33
C THR A 471 -49.74 1.08 -5.13
N LYS A 472 -48.62 1.41 -4.47
CA LYS A 472 -48.55 2.39 -3.37
C LYS A 472 -47.44 3.38 -3.69
N ASN A 473 -47.70 4.68 -3.57
CA ASN A 473 -46.75 5.74 -3.95
C ASN A 473 -46.17 5.57 -5.38
N SER A 474 -47.03 5.25 -6.34
CA SER A 474 -46.67 4.99 -7.75
C SER A 474 -45.74 3.80 -8.00
N SER A 475 -45.45 2.99 -6.98
CA SER A 475 -44.65 1.75 -7.10
C SER A 475 -45.52 0.53 -6.90
N VAL A 476 -45.34 -0.51 -7.73
CA VAL A 476 -46.09 -1.76 -7.58
C VAL A 476 -45.58 -2.51 -6.35
N VAL A 477 -46.42 -2.65 -5.34
CA VAL A 477 -46.05 -3.30 -4.07
C VAL A 477 -46.48 -4.76 -4.00
N ARG A 478 -47.57 -5.14 -4.69
CA ARG A 478 -48.08 -6.53 -4.73
C ARG A 478 -48.73 -6.85 -6.06
N LYS A 479 -48.63 -8.12 -6.47
CA LYS A 479 -49.37 -8.73 -7.59
C LYS A 479 -49.81 -10.11 -7.18
N GLY A 480 -50.97 -10.56 -7.63
CA GLY A 480 -51.44 -11.90 -7.32
C GLY A 480 -52.71 -12.27 -8.06
N THR A 481 -53.37 -13.31 -7.55
CA THR A 481 -54.62 -13.82 -8.10
C THR A 481 -55.71 -13.80 -7.04
N ILE A 482 -56.95 -13.66 -7.49
CA ILE A 482 -58.15 -13.87 -6.68
C ILE A 482 -58.93 -15.01 -7.33
N THR A 483 -59.15 -16.08 -6.60
CA THR A 483 -59.97 -17.21 -7.02
C THR A 483 -61.38 -17.04 -6.46
N VAL A 484 -62.39 -17.11 -7.33
CA VAL A 484 -63.80 -17.04 -6.92
C VAL A 484 -64.33 -18.46 -6.79
N MET A 485 -64.59 -18.89 -5.56
CA MET A 485 -65.16 -20.20 -5.26
C MET A 485 -66.69 -20.12 -5.31
N ARG A 486 -67.35 -21.14 -5.85
CA ARG A 486 -68.82 -21.23 -5.95
C ARG A 486 -69.37 -22.46 -5.30
#